data_AF-A0A4Q2T5U1-F1
#
_entry.id   AF-A0A4Q2T5U1-F1
#
_cell.length_a   1.000
_cell.length_b   1.000
_cell.length_c   1.000
_cell.angle_alpha   90.00
_cell.angle_beta   90.00
_cell.angle_gamma   90.00
#
_symmetry.space_group_name_H-M   'P 1'
#
loop_
_entity.id
_entity.type
_entity.pdbx_description
1 polymer ?
#
loop_
_entity_poly.entity_id
_entity_poly.type
_entity_poly.pdbx_seq_one_letter_code
_entity_poly.pdbx_strand_id
1 'polypeptide(L)'
;MAERLQEGPQQGNRSLSFDGGFPGHLPQIPLPGSLPAEPVAIADMANMFHITHRTLHFYEEKGLIKAGRIGLMRVYTHADIARMALINACREIGMPIAVIQELMEELATVASEEEASEIFQQALVARKRELIAALSTIRRQMQQIIALLSPDGAGEQASVADMRDGVELSDLERRCLELIAEGYTPTRIARTLNIAGEEITAMEAAIIRKFDASNRFQAVAKAVLSGVIAS
;
A
#
# COMPACT_ATOMS: atom_id res chain seq x y z
N MET A 1 64.65 31.86 -37.72
CA MET A 1 64.73 31.87 -36.26
C MET A 1 63.31 31.96 -35.71
N ALA A 2 62.95 30.98 -34.87
CA ALA A 2 61.82 30.93 -33.91
C ALA A 2 60.40 31.21 -34.43
N GLU A 3 59.54 30.20 -34.58
CA GLU A 3 58.75 29.57 -33.50
C GLU A 3 57.96 30.58 -32.66
N ARG A 4 56.63 30.53 -32.77
CA ARG A 4 55.74 30.30 -31.62
C ARG A 4 54.33 29.95 -32.09
N LEU A 5 54.02 28.68 -31.89
CA LEU A 5 52.68 28.10 -31.83
C LEU A 5 51.89 28.77 -30.70
N GLN A 6 50.65 29.16 -30.97
CA GLN A 6 49.60 29.25 -29.96
C GLN A 6 48.47 28.33 -30.39
N GLU A 7 48.65 27.05 -30.09
CA GLU A 7 47.56 26.10 -30.01
C GLU A 7 46.74 26.45 -28.75
N GLY A 8 45.47 26.83 -28.96
CA GLY A 8 44.49 26.95 -27.88
C GLY A 8 44.24 25.58 -27.23
N PRO A 9 43.78 25.54 -25.97
CA PRO A 9 43.65 24.28 -25.26
C PRO A 9 42.56 23.46 -25.94
N GLN A 10 42.97 22.32 -26.51
CA GLN A 10 42.07 21.26 -26.90
C GLN A 10 41.27 20.86 -25.65
N GLN A 11 40.02 21.31 -25.57
CA GLN A 11 39.05 20.73 -24.66
C GLN A 11 38.86 19.29 -25.14
N GLY A 12 39.65 18.39 -24.55
CA GLY A 12 39.48 16.96 -24.70
C GLY A 12 38.04 16.65 -24.31
N ASN A 13 37.23 16.41 -25.33
CA ASN A 13 35.89 15.87 -25.22
C ASN A 13 36.06 14.49 -24.55
N ARG A 14 36.08 14.47 -23.21
CA ARG A 14 36.07 13.25 -22.42
C ARG A 14 34.74 12.60 -22.71
N SER A 15 34.75 11.65 -23.63
CA SER A 15 33.66 10.76 -23.95
C SER A 15 33.02 10.29 -22.64
N LEU A 16 31.84 10.82 -22.32
CA LEU A 16 31.05 10.35 -21.20
C LEU A 16 30.50 8.98 -21.61
N SER A 17 31.12 7.90 -21.15
CA SER A 17 30.57 6.55 -21.34
C SER A 17 29.40 6.35 -20.36
N PHE A 18 28.20 6.70 -20.83
CA PHE A 18 26.94 6.34 -20.19
C PHE A 18 26.53 4.93 -20.62
N ASP A 19 27.17 3.89 -20.08
CA ASP A 19 26.76 2.48 -20.31
C ASP A 19 25.49 2.09 -19.51
N GLY A 20 24.60 3.07 -19.24
CA GLY A 20 23.50 2.98 -18.28
C GLY A 20 22.12 2.64 -18.87
N GLY A 21 22.01 2.32 -20.16
CA GLY A 21 20.72 2.02 -20.80
C GLY A 21 20.05 0.77 -20.20
N PHE A 22 18.73 0.79 -19.99
CA PHE A 22 17.99 -0.42 -19.60
C PHE A 22 17.86 -1.27 -20.85
N PRO A 23 18.27 -2.55 -20.82
CA PRO A 23 18.27 -3.36 -22.04
C PRO A 23 16.86 -3.71 -22.53
N GLY A 24 15.84 -3.62 -21.67
CA GLY A 24 14.45 -3.91 -22.01
C GLY A 24 13.53 -2.69 -21.90
N HIS A 25 12.24 -2.94 -21.72
CA HIS A 25 11.21 -1.92 -21.58
C HIS A 25 10.71 -1.85 -20.13
N LEU A 26 10.35 -0.64 -19.68
CA LEU A 26 9.76 -0.42 -18.37
C LEU A 26 8.26 -0.13 -18.54
N PRO A 27 7.42 -0.57 -17.59
CA PRO A 27 6.02 -0.15 -17.55
C PRO A 27 5.90 1.35 -17.31
N GLN A 28 4.81 1.97 -17.77
CA GLN A 28 4.56 3.37 -17.44
C GLN A 28 4.26 3.54 -15.96
N ILE A 29 5.08 4.33 -15.28
CA ILE A 29 4.92 4.69 -13.88
C ILE A 29 5.00 6.21 -13.79
N PRO A 30 4.12 6.85 -13.00
CA PRO A 30 4.18 8.29 -12.81
C PRO A 30 5.55 8.69 -12.24
N LEU A 31 6.26 9.54 -12.97
CA LEU A 31 7.53 10.11 -12.54
C LEU A 31 7.32 11.28 -11.57
N PRO A 32 8.27 11.53 -10.66
CA PRO A 32 8.21 12.70 -9.80
C PRO A 32 8.38 13.98 -10.62
N GLY A 33 7.29 14.75 -10.76
CA GLY A 33 7.27 16.15 -11.20
C GLY A 33 8.23 16.53 -12.34
N SER A 34 8.81 17.74 -12.24
CA SER A 34 9.82 18.21 -13.20
C SER A 34 11.14 17.48 -12.98
N LEU A 35 11.61 16.78 -14.02
CA LEU A 35 12.93 16.14 -13.99
C LEU A 35 14.04 17.20 -14.07
N PRO A 36 15.09 17.09 -13.22
CA PRO A 36 16.27 17.96 -13.35
C PRO A 36 17.03 17.67 -14.65
N ALA A 37 17.86 18.63 -15.07
CA ALA A 37 18.68 18.48 -16.26
C ALA A 37 19.62 17.27 -16.12
N GLU A 38 19.75 16.48 -17.18
CA GLU A 38 20.68 15.37 -17.21
C GLU A 38 22.12 15.91 -17.35
N PRO A 39 23.11 15.37 -16.61
CA PRO A 39 23.04 14.23 -15.70
C PRO A 39 22.69 14.61 -14.25
N VAL A 40 21.86 13.78 -13.60
CA VAL A 40 21.26 14.07 -12.29
C VAL A 40 22.19 13.65 -11.16
N ALA A 41 22.51 14.56 -10.24
CA ALA A 41 23.38 14.26 -9.11
C ALA A 41 22.70 13.34 -8.08
N ILE A 42 23.51 12.60 -7.31
CA ILE A 42 23.01 11.71 -6.24
C ILE A 42 22.11 12.42 -5.22
N ALA A 43 22.39 13.68 -4.90
CA ALA A 43 21.57 14.44 -3.97
C ALA A 43 20.16 14.70 -4.54
N ASP A 44 20.08 15.07 -5.81
CA ASP A 44 18.79 15.31 -6.48
C ASP A 44 18.00 14.01 -6.61
N MET A 45 18.66 12.91 -7.00
CA MET A 45 18.06 11.57 -7.04
C MET A 45 17.47 11.16 -5.68
N ALA A 46 18.23 11.35 -4.60
CA ALA A 46 17.79 11.04 -3.25
C ALA A 46 16.58 11.88 -2.82
N ASN A 47 16.59 13.18 -3.13
CA ASN A 47 15.52 14.11 -2.80
C ASN A 47 14.23 13.81 -3.56
N MET A 48 14.30 13.49 -4.86
CA MET A 48 13.12 13.19 -5.68
C MET A 48 12.34 11.97 -5.19
N PHE A 49 13.04 10.95 -4.70
CA PHE A 49 12.42 9.71 -4.22
C PHE A 49 12.31 9.63 -2.69
N HIS A 50 12.66 10.71 -1.98
CA HIS A 50 12.67 10.77 -0.51
C HIS A 50 13.41 9.59 0.15
N ILE A 51 14.55 9.22 -0.44
CA ILE A 51 15.42 8.15 0.06
C ILE A 51 16.79 8.68 0.46
N THR A 52 17.54 7.89 1.22
CA THR A 52 18.89 8.29 1.63
C THR A 52 19.92 7.94 0.56
N HIS A 53 21.08 8.61 0.56
CA HIS A 53 22.21 8.22 -0.28
C HIS A 53 22.64 6.76 -0.01
N ARG A 54 22.52 6.30 1.24
CA ARG A 54 22.78 4.90 1.62
C ARG A 54 21.85 3.93 0.90
N THR A 55 20.58 4.31 0.70
CA THR A 55 19.61 3.52 -0.05
C THR A 55 19.98 3.45 -1.53
N LEU A 56 20.42 4.56 -2.13
CA LEU A 56 20.92 4.56 -3.52
C LEU A 56 22.15 3.68 -3.69
N HIS A 57 23.12 3.75 -2.78
CA HIS A 57 24.27 2.85 -2.79
C HIS A 57 23.87 1.39 -2.65
N PHE A 58 22.91 1.08 -1.78
CA PHE A 58 22.39 -0.27 -1.65
C PHE A 58 21.75 -0.77 -2.96
N TYR A 59 21.03 0.08 -3.69
CA TYR A 59 20.47 -0.30 -5.01
C TYR A 59 21.54 -0.45 -6.09
N GLU A 60 22.61 0.34 -6.05
CA GLU A 60 23.80 0.14 -6.89
C GLU A 60 24.45 -1.22 -6.61
N GLU A 61 24.67 -1.56 -5.33
CA GLU A 61 25.25 -2.84 -4.91
C GLU A 61 24.38 -4.04 -5.30
N LYS A 62 23.06 -3.85 -5.33
CA LYS A 62 22.09 -4.85 -5.79
C LYS A 62 21.93 -4.90 -7.31
N GLY A 63 22.66 -4.07 -8.05
CA GLY A 63 22.62 -4.04 -9.51
C GLY A 63 21.33 -3.48 -10.11
N LEU A 64 20.46 -2.88 -9.28
CA LEU A 64 19.16 -2.36 -9.69
C LEU A 64 19.29 -1.04 -10.47
N ILE A 65 20.29 -0.25 -10.13
CA ILE A 65 20.67 0.99 -10.82
C ILE A 65 22.18 1.05 -11.01
N LYS A 66 22.64 1.84 -11.98
CA LYS A 66 24.07 2.05 -12.22
C LYS A 66 24.37 3.54 -12.25
N ALA A 67 25.20 4.01 -11.34
CA ALA A 67 25.67 5.39 -11.36
C ALA A 67 26.79 5.58 -12.39
N GLY A 68 26.65 6.60 -13.23
CA GLY A 68 27.77 7.22 -13.93
C GLY A 68 28.63 8.04 -12.97
N ARG A 69 29.80 8.49 -13.44
CA ARG A 69 30.67 9.37 -12.65
C ARG A 69 31.14 10.58 -13.45
N ILE A 70 31.01 11.76 -12.85
CA ILE A 70 31.64 13.00 -13.32
C ILE A 70 32.65 13.42 -12.26
N GLY A 71 33.92 13.15 -12.55
CA GLY A 71 34.99 13.27 -11.56
C GLY A 71 34.76 12.30 -10.39
N LEU A 72 34.50 12.86 -9.21
CA LEU A 72 34.19 12.08 -7.99
C LEU A 72 32.68 11.96 -7.71
N MET A 73 31.84 12.70 -8.45
CA MET A 73 30.41 12.76 -8.22
C MET A 73 29.68 11.64 -8.96
N ARG A 74 28.79 10.93 -8.26
CA ARG A 74 27.84 10.00 -8.87
C ARG A 74 26.72 10.76 -9.54
N VAL A 75 26.44 10.38 -10.77
CA VAL A 75 25.37 10.98 -11.57
C VAL A 75 24.54 9.89 -12.26
N TYR A 76 23.29 10.21 -12.55
CA TYR A 76 22.30 9.29 -13.09
C TYR A 76 21.65 9.88 -14.34
N THR A 77 21.22 9.01 -15.24
CA THR A 77 20.49 9.35 -16.46
C THR A 77 19.00 9.46 -16.20
N HIS A 78 18.22 10.03 -17.12
CA HIS A 78 16.76 9.98 -17.02
C HIS A 78 16.21 8.54 -17.07
N ALA A 79 16.90 7.64 -17.75
CA ALA A 79 16.55 6.21 -17.74
C ALA A 79 16.72 5.58 -16.34
N ASP A 80 17.74 5.99 -15.58
CA ASP A 80 17.91 5.55 -14.19
C ASP A 80 16.79 6.10 -13.29
N ILE A 81 16.28 7.30 -13.57
CA ILE A 81 15.13 7.87 -12.84
C ILE A 81 13.88 7.02 -13.08
N ALA A 82 13.62 6.61 -14.33
CA ALA A 82 12.48 5.75 -14.64
C ALA A 82 12.56 4.39 -13.91
N ARG A 83 13.75 3.78 -13.86
CA ARG A 83 13.98 2.56 -13.06
C ARG A 83 13.76 2.82 -11.57
N MET A 84 14.29 3.93 -11.05
CA MET A 84 14.12 4.29 -9.65
C MET A 84 12.67 4.53 -9.27
N ALA A 85 11.86 5.07 -10.18
CA ALA A 85 10.42 5.22 -9.96
C ALA A 85 9.73 3.86 -9.80
N LEU A 86 10.05 2.88 -10.64
CA LEU A 86 9.55 1.51 -10.50
C LEU A 86 10.00 0.86 -9.19
N ILE A 87 11.30 0.92 -8.90
CA ILE A 87 11.88 0.34 -7.67
C ILE A 87 11.22 0.95 -6.43
N ASN A 88 11.05 2.28 -6.40
CA ASN A 88 10.43 2.96 -5.28
C ASN A 88 8.94 2.61 -5.14
N ALA A 89 8.18 2.54 -6.24
CA ALA A 89 6.78 2.14 -6.21
C ALA A 89 6.59 0.71 -5.65
N CYS A 90 7.41 -0.25 -6.09
CA CYS A 90 7.40 -1.61 -5.55
C CYS A 90 7.77 -1.65 -4.06
N ARG A 91 8.78 -0.86 -3.66
CA ARG A 91 9.19 -0.76 -2.26
C ARG A 91 8.07 -0.20 -1.37
N GLU A 92 7.36 0.83 -1.83
CA GLU A 92 6.29 1.49 -1.06
C GLU A 92 5.11 0.55 -0.77
N ILE A 93 4.82 -0.41 -1.66
CA ILE A 93 3.82 -1.47 -1.44
C ILE A 93 4.39 -2.67 -0.65
N GLY A 94 5.60 -2.52 -0.10
CA GLY A 94 6.27 -3.49 0.75
C GLY A 94 6.80 -4.72 0.01
N MET A 95 7.01 -4.64 -1.31
CA MET A 95 7.60 -5.75 -2.07
C MET A 95 9.05 -5.99 -1.60
N PRO A 96 9.45 -7.23 -1.30
CA PRO A 96 10.83 -7.55 -0.91
C PRO A 96 11.82 -7.19 -2.02
N ILE A 97 13.02 -6.74 -1.65
CA ILE A 97 14.04 -6.34 -2.62
C ILE A 97 14.41 -7.47 -3.60
N ALA A 98 14.40 -8.73 -3.15
CA ALA A 98 14.67 -9.89 -4.00
C ALA A 98 13.63 -10.02 -5.12
N VAL A 99 12.34 -9.84 -4.80
CA VAL A 99 11.26 -9.87 -5.80
C VAL A 99 11.38 -8.69 -6.77
N ILE A 100 11.81 -7.52 -6.28
CA ILE A 100 12.10 -6.37 -7.16
C ILE A 100 13.26 -6.69 -8.11
N GLN A 101 14.31 -7.38 -7.66
CA GLN A 101 15.42 -7.79 -8.53
C GLN A 101 14.94 -8.76 -9.62
N GLU A 102 14.18 -9.80 -9.25
CA GLU A 102 13.59 -10.76 -10.19
C GLU A 102 12.71 -10.05 -11.23
N LEU A 103 11.84 -9.13 -10.79
CA LEU A 103 11.02 -8.33 -11.69
C LEU A 103 11.87 -7.48 -12.66
N MET A 104 12.94 -6.84 -12.17
CA MET A 104 13.80 -6.02 -13.02
C MET A 104 14.60 -6.86 -14.02
N GLU A 105 15.00 -8.08 -13.66
CA GLU A 105 15.65 -9.04 -14.55
C GLU A 105 14.70 -9.53 -15.63
N GLU A 106 13.45 -9.82 -15.29
CA GLU A 106 12.42 -10.21 -16.26
C GLU A 106 12.16 -9.07 -17.26
N LEU A 107 11.92 -7.86 -16.76
CA LEU A 107 11.69 -6.66 -17.57
C LEU A 107 12.88 -6.31 -18.49
N ALA A 108 14.11 -6.67 -18.10
CA ALA A 108 15.30 -6.45 -18.90
C ALA A 108 15.32 -7.28 -20.19
N THR A 109 14.50 -8.33 -20.29
CA THR A 109 14.42 -9.23 -21.46
C THR A 109 13.26 -8.92 -22.40
N VAL A 110 12.37 -8.01 -21.99
CA VAL A 110 11.11 -7.73 -22.67
C VAL A 110 11.28 -6.86 -23.91
N ALA A 111 10.57 -7.23 -24.98
CA ALA A 111 10.68 -6.58 -26.28
C ALA A 111 9.72 -5.39 -26.47
N SER A 112 8.67 -5.25 -25.64
CA SER A 112 7.70 -4.16 -25.76
C SER A 112 7.20 -3.61 -24.41
N GLU A 113 6.68 -2.38 -24.44
CA GLU A 113 6.12 -1.72 -23.26
C GLU A 113 4.83 -2.39 -22.76
N GLU A 114 4.05 -2.99 -23.66
CA GLU A 114 2.83 -3.73 -23.33
C GLU A 114 3.16 -4.99 -22.52
N GLU A 115 4.14 -5.78 -22.97
CA GLU A 115 4.58 -6.98 -22.25
C GLU A 115 5.16 -6.61 -20.87
N ALA A 116 5.92 -5.50 -20.79
CA ALA A 116 6.44 -4.98 -19.52
C ALA A 116 5.30 -4.58 -18.56
N SER A 117 4.25 -3.98 -19.10
CA SER A 117 3.05 -3.60 -18.35
C SER A 117 2.28 -4.83 -17.86
N GLU A 118 2.17 -5.88 -18.67
CA GLU A 118 1.53 -7.14 -18.28
C GLU A 118 2.28 -7.85 -17.15
N ILE A 119 3.60 -7.99 -17.26
CA ILE A 119 4.46 -8.57 -16.21
C ILE A 119 4.30 -7.77 -14.91
N PHE A 120 4.37 -6.44 -14.99
CA PHE A 120 4.22 -5.60 -13.82
C PHE A 120 2.82 -5.72 -13.19
N GLN A 121 1.76 -5.77 -13.98
CA GLN A 121 0.40 -6.01 -13.48
C GLN A 121 0.28 -7.36 -12.78
N GLN A 122 0.89 -8.42 -13.32
CA GLN A 122 0.91 -9.74 -12.68
C GLN A 122 1.62 -9.70 -11.32
N ALA A 123 2.78 -9.02 -11.24
CA ALA A 123 3.49 -8.82 -9.98
C ALA A 123 2.64 -8.06 -8.93
N LEU A 124 1.90 -7.02 -9.35
CA LEU A 124 0.99 -6.28 -8.47
C LEU A 124 -0.18 -7.14 -7.97
N VAL A 125 -0.77 -7.96 -8.86
CA VAL A 125 -1.85 -8.89 -8.47
C VAL A 125 -1.35 -9.95 -7.49
N ALA A 126 -0.16 -10.50 -7.72
CA ALA A 126 0.49 -11.43 -6.80
C ALA A 126 0.70 -10.77 -5.43
N ARG A 127 1.29 -9.56 -5.41
CA ARG A 127 1.52 -8.82 -4.17
C ARG A 127 0.22 -8.50 -3.42
N LYS A 128 -0.84 -8.12 -4.14
CA LYS A 128 -2.17 -7.89 -3.56
C LYS A 128 -2.70 -9.15 -2.86
N ARG A 129 -2.56 -10.33 -3.47
CA ARG A 129 -3.00 -11.61 -2.88
C ARG A 129 -2.23 -11.93 -1.60
N GLU A 130 -0.90 -11.75 -1.61
CA GLU A 130 -0.06 -11.94 -0.41
C GLU A 130 -0.51 -11.04 0.74
N LEU A 131 -0.76 -9.75 0.47
CA LEU A 131 -1.22 -8.80 1.49
C LEU A 131 -2.59 -9.19 2.07
N ILE A 132 -3.52 -9.69 1.23
CA ILE A 132 -4.83 -10.18 1.70
C ILE A 132 -4.67 -11.43 2.60
N ALA A 133 -3.77 -12.34 2.24
CA ALA A 133 -3.46 -13.53 3.05
C ALA A 133 -2.80 -13.14 4.38
N ALA A 134 -1.87 -12.18 4.36
CA ALA A 134 -1.23 -11.64 5.55
C ALA A 134 -2.24 -10.97 6.47
N LEU A 135 -3.16 -10.15 5.93
CA LEU A 135 -4.24 -9.52 6.69
C LEU A 135 -5.14 -10.55 7.38
N SER A 136 -5.50 -11.62 6.67
CA SER A 136 -6.30 -12.72 7.24
C SER A 136 -5.56 -13.40 8.40
N THR A 137 -4.25 -13.57 8.28
CA THR A 137 -3.41 -14.13 9.34
C THR A 137 -3.30 -13.20 10.55
N ILE A 138 -3.02 -11.91 10.32
CA ILE A 138 -2.95 -10.91 11.39
C ILE A 138 -4.28 -10.83 12.15
N ARG A 139 -5.43 -10.85 11.44
CA ARG A 139 -6.76 -10.87 12.07
C ARG A 139 -6.94 -12.10 12.98
N ARG A 140 -6.55 -13.29 12.52
CA ARG A 140 -6.61 -14.52 13.33
C ARG A 140 -5.71 -14.42 14.57
N GLN A 141 -4.48 -13.92 14.40
CA GLN A 141 -3.55 -13.73 15.51
C GLN A 141 -4.11 -12.74 16.54
N MET A 142 -4.70 -11.64 16.10
CA MET A 142 -5.36 -10.66 16.98
C MET A 142 -6.51 -11.29 17.76
N GLN A 143 -7.35 -12.12 17.13
CA GLN A 143 -8.41 -12.84 17.85
C GLN A 143 -7.88 -13.81 18.90
N GLN A 144 -6.77 -14.52 18.61
CA GLN A 144 -6.11 -15.39 19.59
C GLN A 144 -5.55 -14.59 20.77
N ILE A 145 -4.94 -13.43 20.51
CA ILE A 145 -4.44 -12.54 21.57
C ILE A 145 -5.61 -12.06 22.45
N ILE A 146 -6.72 -11.62 21.85
CA ILE A 146 -7.91 -11.20 22.61
C ILE A 146 -8.43 -12.34 23.50
N ALA A 147 -8.51 -13.57 22.97
CA ALA A 147 -8.95 -14.73 23.74
C ALA A 147 -8.02 -15.03 24.93
N LEU A 148 -6.70 -14.88 24.77
CA LEU A 148 -5.73 -15.08 25.85
C LEU A 148 -5.74 -13.96 26.89
N LEU A 149 -6.01 -12.72 26.48
CA LEU A 149 -6.10 -11.56 27.38
C LEU A 149 -7.42 -11.52 28.18
N SER A 150 -8.42 -12.31 27.79
CA SER A 150 -9.68 -12.50 28.52
C SER A 150 -9.76 -13.90 29.17
N PRO A 151 -8.87 -14.25 30.12
CA PRO A 151 -8.87 -15.59 30.73
C PRO A 151 -10.12 -15.90 31.56
N ASP A 152 -10.88 -14.88 31.99
CA ASP A 152 -12.08 -15.03 32.82
C ASP A 152 -13.40 -15.18 32.02
N GLY A 153 -13.33 -15.33 30.70
CA GLY A 153 -14.50 -15.70 29.88
C GLY A 153 -14.93 -17.16 30.00
N ALA A 154 -14.28 -17.96 30.86
CA ALA A 154 -14.62 -19.36 31.13
C ALA A 154 -15.80 -19.54 32.11
N GLY A 155 -16.51 -18.46 32.47
CA GLY A 155 -17.70 -18.48 33.32
C GLY A 155 -19.03 -18.12 32.65
N GLU A 156 -19.03 -17.60 31.42
CA GLU A 156 -20.26 -17.27 30.67
C GLU A 156 -20.26 -17.93 29.28
N GLN A 157 -19.83 -19.20 29.25
CA GLN A 157 -20.48 -20.18 28.36
C GLN A 157 -21.80 -20.62 29.00
N ALA A 158 -22.68 -19.66 29.32
CA ALA A 158 -24.09 -19.96 29.52
C ALA A 158 -24.67 -20.20 28.12
N SER A 159 -24.72 -21.48 27.76
CA SER A 159 -25.74 -22.07 26.89
C SER A 159 -26.08 -21.28 25.61
N VAL A 160 -25.47 -21.73 24.50
CA VAL A 160 -26.01 -21.54 23.13
C VAL A 160 -27.47 -22.08 23.00
N ALA A 161 -27.98 -22.75 24.03
CA ALA A 161 -29.37 -23.19 24.16
C ALA A 161 -30.30 -22.23 24.95
N ASP A 162 -29.80 -21.27 25.75
CA ASP A 162 -30.65 -20.33 26.52
C ASP A 162 -30.77 -18.94 25.88
N MET A 163 -30.11 -18.69 24.74
CA MET A 163 -30.29 -17.45 23.97
C MET A 163 -31.59 -17.43 23.14
N ARG A 164 -32.65 -18.06 23.68
CA ARG A 164 -34.05 -17.78 23.32
C ARG A 164 -34.67 -16.74 24.25
N ASP A 165 -34.04 -16.43 25.39
CA ASP A 165 -34.45 -15.32 26.24
C ASP A 165 -33.67 -14.04 25.89
N GLY A 166 -34.26 -13.31 24.96
CA GLY A 166 -34.38 -11.85 24.98
C GLY A 166 -33.11 -11.02 25.08
N VAL A 167 -32.44 -10.76 23.94
CA VAL A 167 -31.83 -9.43 23.76
C VAL A 167 -32.99 -8.44 23.78
N GLU A 168 -33.25 -7.81 24.93
CA GLU A 168 -34.28 -6.78 25.07
C GLU A 168 -33.85 -5.54 24.27
N LEU A 169 -34.32 -5.48 23.03
CA LEU A 169 -34.24 -4.29 22.21
C LEU A 169 -35.46 -3.41 22.45
N SER A 170 -35.23 -2.12 22.63
CA SER A 170 -36.31 -1.15 22.49
C SER A 170 -36.79 -1.12 21.04
N ASP A 171 -38.03 -0.66 20.83
CA ASP A 171 -38.58 -0.52 19.47
C ASP A 171 -37.69 0.36 18.56
N LEU A 172 -37.08 1.40 19.15
CA LEU A 172 -36.12 2.26 18.46
C LEU A 172 -34.82 1.53 18.05
N GLU A 173 -34.28 0.63 18.88
CA GLU A 173 -33.08 -0.13 18.55
C GLU A 173 -33.36 -1.17 17.46
N ARG A 174 -34.51 -1.84 17.54
CA ARG A 174 -34.99 -2.76 16.49
C ARG A 174 -35.14 -2.03 15.16
N ARG A 175 -35.80 -0.87 15.15
CA ARG A 175 -35.98 -0.07 13.94
C ARG A 175 -34.66 0.48 13.40
N CYS A 176 -33.73 0.85 14.28
CA CYS A 176 -32.38 1.23 13.89
C CYS A 176 -31.67 0.08 13.18
N LEU A 177 -31.69 -1.14 13.74
CA LEU A 177 -31.10 -2.34 13.14
C LEU A 177 -31.68 -2.68 11.77
N GLU A 178 -33.00 -2.58 11.59
CA GLU A 178 -33.66 -2.77 10.29
C GLU A 178 -33.14 -1.77 9.25
N LEU A 179 -33.04 -0.48 9.60
CA LEU A 179 -32.51 0.53 8.69
C LEU A 179 -31.02 0.33 8.38
N ILE A 180 -30.23 -0.17 9.34
CA ILE A 180 -28.84 -0.55 9.10
C ILE A 180 -28.78 -1.73 8.11
N ALA A 181 -29.66 -2.73 8.24
CA ALA A 181 -29.75 -3.86 7.33
C ALA A 181 -30.14 -3.44 5.91
N GLU A 182 -31.03 -2.45 5.77
CA GLU A 182 -31.40 -1.83 4.50
C GLU A 182 -30.31 -0.91 3.91
N GLY A 183 -29.16 -0.75 4.59
CA GLY A 183 -28.01 0.01 4.10
C GLY A 183 -28.07 1.52 4.34
N TYR A 184 -28.91 2.00 5.26
CA TYR A 184 -29.01 3.42 5.56
C TYR A 184 -27.78 3.93 6.33
N THR A 185 -27.32 5.14 6.00
CA THR A 185 -26.24 5.83 6.71
C THR A 185 -26.73 6.42 8.04
N PRO A 186 -25.86 6.62 9.05
CA PRO A 186 -26.27 7.19 10.36
C PRO A 186 -27.08 8.48 10.23
N THR A 187 -26.69 9.37 9.32
CA THR A 187 -27.39 10.64 9.05
C THR A 187 -28.79 10.44 8.48
N ARG A 188 -28.99 9.41 7.65
CA ARG A 188 -30.31 9.05 7.11
C ARG A 188 -31.18 8.41 8.20
N ILE A 189 -30.60 7.52 9.01
CA ILE A 189 -31.31 6.89 10.14
C ILE A 189 -31.80 7.95 11.13
N ALA A 190 -30.95 8.93 11.49
CA ALA A 190 -31.32 10.05 12.36
C ALA A 190 -32.54 10.82 11.84
N ARG A 191 -32.56 11.14 10.54
CA ARG A 191 -33.71 11.80 9.90
C ARG A 191 -34.96 10.92 9.87
N THR A 192 -34.81 9.63 9.58
CA THR A 192 -35.94 8.69 9.48
C THR A 192 -36.57 8.42 10.84
N LEU A 193 -35.77 8.35 11.90
CA LEU A 193 -36.23 8.14 13.28
C LEU A 193 -36.57 9.44 14.01
N ASN A 194 -36.35 10.60 13.38
CA ASN A 194 -36.54 11.94 13.93
C ASN A 194 -35.83 12.16 15.29
N ILE A 195 -34.58 11.73 15.36
CA ILE A 195 -33.71 11.85 16.55
C ILE A 195 -32.37 12.47 16.20
N ALA A 196 -31.64 12.96 17.21
CA ALA A 196 -30.37 13.65 16.98
C ALA A 196 -29.29 12.66 16.50
N GLY A 197 -28.35 13.14 15.69
CA GLY A 197 -27.24 12.30 15.18
C GLY A 197 -26.34 11.74 16.29
N GLU A 198 -26.20 12.47 17.40
CA GLU A 198 -25.48 12.00 18.58
C GLU A 198 -26.21 10.85 19.29
N GLU A 199 -27.54 10.91 19.37
CA GLU A 199 -28.38 9.85 19.93
C GLU A 199 -28.31 8.57 19.10
N ILE A 200 -28.27 8.68 17.76
CA ILE A 200 -28.03 7.52 16.88
C ILE A 200 -26.66 6.90 17.14
N THR A 201 -25.63 7.71 17.31
CA THR A 201 -24.28 7.20 17.56
C THR A 201 -24.21 6.45 18.89
N ALA A 202 -24.85 6.97 19.93
CA ALA A 202 -25.00 6.31 21.22
C ALA A 202 -25.83 5.02 21.13
N MET A 203 -26.92 5.04 20.34
CA MET A 203 -27.77 3.87 20.06
C MET A 203 -27.00 2.77 19.34
N GLU A 204 -26.23 3.10 18.30
CA GLU A 204 -25.39 2.14 17.58
C GLU A 204 -24.35 1.51 18.50
N ALA A 205 -23.71 2.30 19.37
CA ALA A 205 -22.77 1.78 20.36
C ALA A 205 -23.47 0.85 21.39
N ALA A 206 -24.70 1.18 21.80
CA ALA A 206 -25.49 0.33 22.68
C ALA A 206 -25.86 -1.00 22.01
N ILE A 207 -26.33 -0.97 20.77
CA ILE A 207 -26.65 -2.15 19.96
C ILE A 207 -25.42 -3.04 19.77
N ILE A 208 -24.27 -2.44 19.43
CA ILE A 208 -23.00 -3.17 19.26
C ILE A 208 -22.63 -3.90 20.56
N ARG A 209 -22.76 -3.26 21.73
CA ARG A 209 -22.53 -3.92 23.02
C ARG A 209 -23.54 -5.02 23.32
N LYS A 210 -24.83 -4.77 23.10
CA LYS A 210 -25.91 -5.75 23.34
C LYS A 210 -25.72 -7.04 22.54
N PHE A 211 -25.18 -6.95 21.33
CA PHE A 211 -24.89 -8.11 20.47
C PHE A 211 -23.46 -8.64 20.61
N ASP A 212 -22.64 -8.09 21.52
CA ASP A 212 -21.21 -8.39 21.61
C ASP A 212 -20.49 -8.31 20.24
N ALA A 213 -20.78 -7.25 19.50
CA ALA A 213 -20.27 -7.02 18.16
C ALA A 213 -19.05 -6.08 18.18
N SER A 214 -18.21 -6.16 17.16
CA SER A 214 -17.09 -5.24 16.93
C SER A 214 -17.48 -4.03 16.08
N ASN A 215 -18.59 -4.13 15.33
CA ASN A 215 -19.10 -3.07 14.47
C ASN A 215 -20.60 -3.28 14.18
N ARG A 216 -21.25 -2.24 13.64
CA ARG A 216 -22.69 -2.24 13.33
C ARG A 216 -23.13 -3.33 12.35
N PHE A 217 -22.27 -3.72 11.39
CA PHE A 217 -22.61 -4.77 10.42
C PHE A 217 -22.58 -6.16 11.07
N GLN A 218 -21.64 -6.40 11.98
CA GLN A 218 -21.60 -7.62 12.78
C GLN A 218 -22.79 -7.69 13.74
N ALA A 219 -23.23 -6.57 14.32
CA ALA A 219 -24.43 -6.51 15.13
C ALA A 219 -25.68 -6.90 14.32
N VAL A 220 -25.83 -6.39 13.09
CA VAL A 220 -26.92 -6.79 12.17
C VAL A 220 -26.86 -8.28 11.84
N ALA A 221 -25.69 -8.82 11.48
CA ALA A 221 -25.55 -10.23 11.16
C ALA A 221 -25.96 -11.13 12.34
N LYS A 222 -25.54 -10.78 13.56
CA LYS A 222 -25.96 -11.48 14.78
C LYS A 222 -27.46 -11.33 15.05
N ALA A 223 -28.03 -10.15 14.84
CA ALA A 223 -29.46 -9.89 15.01
C ALA A 223 -30.33 -10.75 14.06
N VAL A 224 -29.93 -10.89 12.79
CA VAL A 224 -30.59 -11.77 11.82
C VAL A 224 -30.49 -13.23 12.25
N LEU A 225 -29.28 -13.69 12.64
CA LEU A 225 -29.06 -15.07 13.07
C LEU A 225 -29.84 -15.44 14.35
N SER A 226 -30.05 -14.46 15.24
CA SER A 226 -30.86 -14.61 16.46
C SER A 226 -32.37 -14.51 16.22
N GLY A 227 -32.82 -14.24 14.98
CA GLY A 227 -34.24 -14.05 14.65
C GLY A 227 -34.85 -12.76 15.18
N VAL A 228 -34.01 -11.83 15.66
CA VAL A 228 -34.45 -10.55 16.24
C VAL A 228 -34.92 -9.60 15.14
N ILE A 229 -34.35 -9.66 13.93
CA ILE A 229 -34.83 -8.92 12.76
C ILE A 229 -35.00 -9.88 11.58
N ALA A 230 -36.01 -9.65 10.75
CA ALA A 230 -36.23 -10.43 9.53
C ALA A 230 -35.35 -9.88 8.39
N SER A 231 -34.80 -10.79 7.59
CA SER A 231 -34.13 -10.48 6.31
C SER A 231 -35.13 -10.11 5.22
#